data_AF-A0A8T8D7M9-F1
#
_entry.id   AF-A0A8T8D7M9-F1
#
_cell.length_a   1.000
_cell.length_b   1.000
_cell.length_c   1.000
_cell.angle_alpha   90.00
_cell.angle_beta   90.00
_cell.angle_gamma   90.00
#
_symmetry.space_group_name_H-M   'P 1'
#
loop_
_entity.id
_entity.type
_entity.pdbx_description
1 polymer ?
#
loop_
_entity_poly.entity_id
_entity_poly.type
_entity_poly.pdbx_seq_one_letter_code
_entity_poly.pdbx_strand_id
1 'polypeptide(L)'
;MAQPYVAMVDYGTGNVHSLGKALERAGCRTRLTADPDELARAAGVVLPGVGAFGPARRRLEALGLIPVLQERVAAGRPLLGICLGMQLLFEGSREDGCWPGLGLLPGWVEPFSDRRAVAGVAAAPGEAAAARDQAAPGDGAAAGGGAEASGPEAVRGAPGDRLAFKSPLKVPHMGWNRVAVPPGSRLLAGLGDTFYAYFVHSYRVPWPPAGSPVPASSPPPPAVASGPSGSAGLSPLSPAAGRRLAAGSSAAPAPASAALLLARADYGGPFVAAVEAGPVLGTQFHPEKSGPAGLRILRNFGAMCGACDPSP
;
A
#
# COMPACT_ATOMS: atom_id res chain seq x y z
N MET A 1 -37.49 -2.91 5.83
CA MET A 1 -36.04 -3.19 5.90
C MET A 1 -35.32 -1.89 6.23
N ALA A 2 -34.26 -1.92 7.04
CA ALA A 2 -33.46 -0.73 7.29
C ALA A 2 -32.81 -0.23 5.99
N GLN A 3 -32.71 1.10 5.81
CA GLN A 3 -32.09 1.67 4.61
C GLN A 3 -30.58 1.38 4.58
N PRO A 4 -29.99 1.13 3.39
CA PRO A 4 -28.57 0.86 3.24
C PRO A 4 -27.71 2.07 3.65
N TYR A 5 -26.53 1.79 4.20
CA TYR A 5 -25.55 2.80 4.62
C TYR A 5 -24.12 2.32 4.42
N VAL A 6 -23.20 3.28 4.33
CA VAL A 6 -21.75 3.05 4.31
C VAL A 6 -21.23 3.16 5.74
N ALA A 7 -20.59 2.12 6.26
CA ALA A 7 -19.89 2.22 7.54
C ALA A 7 -18.47 2.75 7.33
N MET A 8 -18.04 3.68 8.17
CA MET A 8 -16.65 4.11 8.29
C MET A 8 -16.06 3.44 9.51
N VAL A 9 -14.93 2.74 9.34
CA VAL A 9 -14.28 2.03 10.45
C VAL A 9 -13.70 3.04 11.42
N ASP A 10 -14.18 3.00 12.67
CA ASP A 10 -13.61 3.73 13.79
C ASP A 10 -12.63 2.85 14.55
N TYR A 11 -11.35 3.02 14.26
CA TYR A 11 -10.29 2.40 15.04
C TYR A 11 -9.44 3.47 15.74
N GLY A 12 -9.98 4.67 15.96
CA GLY A 12 -9.30 5.75 16.68
C GLY A 12 -8.32 6.57 15.86
N THR A 13 -8.43 6.56 14.53
CA THR A 13 -7.60 7.41 13.64
C THR A 13 -8.29 8.69 13.19
N GLY A 14 -7.48 9.73 12.96
CA GLY A 14 -7.94 11.08 12.64
C GLY A 14 -8.56 11.30 11.24
N ASN A 15 -9.28 12.43 11.14
CA ASN A 15 -9.98 12.99 9.97
C ASN A 15 -11.17 12.21 9.39
N VAL A 16 -11.85 11.37 10.19
CA VAL A 16 -13.10 10.69 9.78
C VAL A 16 -14.27 11.65 9.52
N HIS A 17 -14.24 12.86 10.13
CA HIS A 17 -15.30 13.86 9.96
C HIS A 17 -15.39 14.42 8.54
N SER A 18 -14.25 14.81 7.95
CA SER A 18 -14.21 15.31 6.56
C SER A 18 -14.65 14.24 5.57
N LEU A 19 -14.28 12.99 5.82
CA LEU A 19 -14.69 11.85 5.01
C LEU A 19 -16.21 11.62 5.10
N GLY A 20 -16.78 11.64 6.32
CA GLY A 20 -18.22 11.51 6.54
C GLY A 20 -19.00 12.57 5.76
N LYS A 21 -18.61 13.85 5.89
CA LYS A 21 -19.22 14.95 5.11
C LYS A 21 -19.08 14.77 3.60
N ALA A 22 -17.95 14.25 3.13
CA ALA A 22 -17.73 14.03 1.70
C ALA A 22 -18.60 12.89 1.16
N LEU A 23 -18.80 11.82 1.93
CA LEU A 23 -19.72 10.72 1.62
C LEU A 23 -21.19 11.18 1.66
N GLU A 24 -21.57 12.00 2.63
CA GLU A 24 -22.91 12.62 2.69
C GLU A 24 -23.17 13.48 1.46
N ARG A 25 -22.21 14.32 1.08
CA ARG A 25 -22.26 15.11 -0.18
C ARG A 25 -22.28 14.23 -1.44
N ALA A 26 -21.75 13.01 -1.36
CA ALA A 26 -21.84 12.03 -2.45
C ALA A 26 -23.21 11.34 -2.51
N GLY A 27 -24.13 11.64 -1.59
CA GLY A 27 -25.48 11.08 -1.50
C GLY A 27 -25.57 9.85 -0.60
N CYS A 28 -24.53 9.54 0.18
CA CYS A 28 -24.42 8.31 0.92
C CYS A 28 -24.74 8.51 2.40
N ARG A 29 -25.59 7.65 2.95
CA ARG A 29 -25.79 7.60 4.40
C ARG A 29 -24.56 6.96 5.05
N THR A 30 -24.05 7.56 6.12
CA THR A 30 -22.85 7.06 6.79
C THR A 30 -23.06 6.71 8.26
N ARG A 31 -22.26 5.78 8.76
CA ARG A 31 -22.16 5.47 10.19
C ARG A 31 -20.70 5.23 10.57
N LEU A 32 -20.18 6.01 11.50
CA LEU A 32 -18.87 5.75 12.12
C LEU A 32 -19.06 4.66 13.18
N THR A 33 -18.28 3.58 13.12
CA THR A 33 -18.44 2.46 14.06
C THR A 33 -17.18 1.63 14.22
N ALA A 34 -16.97 1.15 15.44
CA ALA A 34 -15.98 0.14 15.81
C ALA A 34 -16.62 -1.24 16.08
N ASP A 35 -17.94 -1.37 15.88
CA ASP A 35 -18.70 -2.58 16.18
C ASP A 35 -18.62 -3.58 14.99
N PRO A 36 -18.05 -4.79 15.20
CA PRO A 36 -18.04 -5.89 14.25
C PRO A 36 -19.39 -6.15 13.57
N ASP A 37 -20.48 -6.13 14.33
CA ASP A 37 -21.81 -6.48 13.83
C ASP A 37 -22.40 -5.38 12.94
N GLU A 38 -22.12 -4.12 13.27
CA GLU A 38 -22.47 -2.98 12.44
C GLU A 38 -21.69 -2.98 11.13
N LEU A 39 -20.37 -3.24 11.20
CA LEU A 39 -19.55 -3.41 10.01
C LEU A 39 -20.08 -4.56 9.17
N ALA A 40 -20.43 -5.70 9.77
CA ALA A 40 -20.99 -6.85 9.08
C ALA A 40 -22.32 -6.53 8.39
N ARG A 41 -23.16 -5.62 8.90
CA ARG A 41 -24.45 -5.28 8.26
C ARG A 41 -24.38 -4.20 7.19
N ALA A 42 -23.38 -3.32 7.22
CA ALA A 42 -23.29 -2.15 6.33
C ALA A 42 -23.31 -2.50 4.83
N ALA A 43 -23.91 -1.67 3.99
CA ALA A 43 -23.97 -1.91 2.55
C ALA A 43 -22.58 -1.85 1.89
N GLY A 44 -21.72 -0.95 2.38
CA GLY A 44 -20.29 -0.92 2.09
C GLY A 44 -19.50 -0.45 3.30
N VAL A 45 -18.18 -0.68 3.28
CA VAL A 45 -17.28 -0.23 4.35
C VAL A 45 -16.17 0.64 3.77
N VAL A 46 -15.88 1.75 4.43
CA VAL A 46 -14.66 2.52 4.22
C VAL A 46 -13.72 2.27 5.38
N LEU A 47 -12.52 1.78 5.08
CA LEU A 47 -11.39 1.73 6.00
C LEU A 47 -10.56 3.00 5.76
N PRO A 48 -10.78 4.07 6.55
CA PRO A 48 -9.93 5.25 6.47
C PRO A 48 -8.56 4.95 7.09
N GLY A 49 -7.62 5.88 6.99
CA GLY A 49 -6.47 5.82 7.87
C GLY A 49 -5.51 6.99 7.71
N VAL A 50 -5.02 7.46 8.86
CA VAL A 50 -3.87 8.36 9.00
C VAL A 50 -2.95 7.79 10.07
N GLY A 51 -1.67 8.10 9.99
CA GLY A 51 -0.65 7.60 10.93
C GLY A 51 0.09 6.39 10.39
N ALA A 52 0.58 5.55 11.31
CA ALA A 52 1.46 4.43 11.00
C ALA A 52 0.73 3.08 10.93
N PHE A 53 1.23 2.20 10.07
CA PHE A 53 0.70 0.88 9.74
C PHE A 53 0.66 -0.05 10.94
N GLY A 54 1.76 -0.20 11.67
CA GLY A 54 1.83 -1.10 12.83
C GLY A 54 0.78 -0.77 13.91
N PRO A 55 0.69 0.48 14.39
CA PRO A 55 -0.36 0.90 15.32
C PRO A 55 -1.79 0.64 14.80
N ALA A 56 -2.07 0.94 13.53
CA ALA A 56 -3.37 0.67 12.93
C ALA A 56 -3.69 -0.83 12.89
N ARG A 57 -2.73 -1.66 12.45
CA ARG A 57 -2.86 -3.12 12.40
C ARG A 57 -3.13 -3.73 13.77
N ARG A 58 -2.42 -3.29 14.82
CA ARG A 58 -2.69 -3.73 16.21
C ARG A 58 -4.07 -3.31 16.69
N ARG A 59 -4.51 -2.10 16.32
CA ARG A 59 -5.80 -1.57 16.76
C ARG A 59 -6.98 -2.29 16.09
N LEU A 60 -6.88 -2.61 14.80
CA LEU A 60 -7.88 -3.44 14.10
C LEU A 60 -7.99 -4.84 14.69
N GLU A 61 -6.88 -5.45 15.11
CA GLU A 61 -6.85 -6.77 15.75
C GLU A 61 -7.42 -6.73 17.17
N ALA A 62 -7.04 -5.74 17.98
CA ALA A 62 -7.58 -5.56 19.32
C ALA A 62 -9.11 -5.33 19.32
N LEU A 63 -9.66 -4.79 18.25
CA LEU A 63 -11.10 -4.56 18.06
C LEU A 63 -11.81 -5.73 17.34
N GLY A 64 -11.08 -6.79 16.95
CA GLY A 64 -11.67 -7.93 16.24
C GLY A 64 -12.22 -7.61 14.85
N LEU A 65 -11.72 -6.56 14.19
CA LEU A 65 -12.28 -6.06 12.93
C LEU A 65 -11.70 -6.75 11.69
N ILE A 66 -10.52 -7.35 11.80
CA ILE A 66 -9.84 -7.99 10.66
C ILE A 66 -10.68 -9.13 10.06
N PRO A 67 -11.18 -10.11 10.86
CA PRO A 67 -12.00 -11.20 10.31
C PRO A 67 -13.25 -10.67 9.62
N VAL A 68 -13.95 -9.70 10.22
CA VAL A 68 -15.16 -9.12 9.65
C VAL A 68 -14.90 -8.46 8.30
N LEU A 69 -13.80 -7.71 8.17
CA LEU A 69 -13.44 -7.07 6.90
C LEU A 69 -13.11 -8.10 5.81
N GLN A 70 -12.41 -9.18 6.18
CA GLN A 70 -12.07 -10.28 5.26
C GLN A 70 -13.32 -11.07 4.83
N GLU A 71 -14.19 -11.43 5.77
CA GLU A 71 -15.45 -12.14 5.52
C GLU A 71 -16.39 -11.33 4.63
N ARG A 72 -16.47 -10.02 4.84
CA ARG A 72 -17.25 -9.13 3.97
C ARG A 72 -16.74 -9.14 2.53
N VAL A 73 -15.43 -9.08 2.34
CA VAL A 73 -14.81 -9.15 1.02
C VAL A 73 -15.07 -10.52 0.38
N ALA A 74 -14.94 -11.61 1.14
CA ALA A 74 -15.27 -12.95 0.67
C ALA A 74 -16.74 -13.08 0.25
N ALA A 75 -17.65 -12.37 0.92
CA ALA A 75 -19.07 -12.26 0.56
C ALA A 75 -19.36 -11.27 -0.58
N GLY A 76 -18.35 -10.72 -1.26
CA GLY A 76 -18.51 -9.81 -2.39
C GLY A 76 -18.93 -8.38 -2.02
N ARG A 77 -18.80 -7.99 -0.74
CA ARG A 77 -19.30 -6.69 -0.25
C ARG A 77 -18.23 -5.62 -0.34
N PRO A 78 -18.53 -4.44 -0.91
CA PRO A 78 -17.52 -3.41 -1.15
C PRO A 78 -16.76 -2.96 0.11
N LEU A 79 -15.44 -2.89 -0.01
CA LEU A 79 -14.51 -2.34 0.96
C LEU A 79 -13.59 -1.32 0.26
N LEU A 80 -13.62 -0.07 0.72
CA LEU A 80 -12.75 1.01 0.23
C LEU A 80 -11.69 1.37 1.28
N GLY A 81 -10.42 1.13 0.98
CA GLY A 81 -9.30 1.63 1.77
C GLY A 81 -8.83 3.01 1.32
N ILE A 82 -8.64 3.97 2.24
CA ILE A 82 -8.13 5.32 1.92
C ILE A 82 -6.79 5.57 2.61
N CYS A 83 -5.79 5.97 1.83
CA CYS A 83 -4.42 6.25 2.26
C CYS A 83 -3.81 5.05 3.03
N LEU A 84 -3.64 5.16 4.35
CA LEU A 84 -3.21 4.03 5.18
C LEU A 84 -4.21 2.87 5.11
N GLY A 85 -5.50 3.16 4.98
CA GLY A 85 -6.52 2.15 4.77
C GLY A 85 -6.32 1.34 3.49
N MET A 86 -5.86 1.97 2.39
CA MET A 86 -5.50 1.25 1.16
C MET A 86 -4.29 0.35 1.42
N GLN A 87 -3.27 0.88 2.08
CA GLN A 87 -2.04 0.16 2.39
C GLN A 87 -2.32 -1.13 3.20
N LEU A 88 -3.22 -1.05 4.18
CA LEU A 88 -3.62 -2.19 5.00
C LEU A 88 -4.25 -3.34 4.18
N LEU A 89 -4.83 -3.08 3.01
CA LEU A 89 -5.44 -4.13 2.17
C LEU A 89 -4.43 -5.11 1.58
N PHE A 90 -3.15 -4.72 1.50
CA PHE A 90 -2.07 -5.52 0.92
C PHE A 90 -1.56 -6.61 1.89
N GLU A 91 -0.57 -7.41 1.46
CA GLU A 91 0.00 -8.49 2.28
C GLU A 91 0.70 -7.97 3.54
N GLY A 92 1.31 -6.79 3.45
CA GLY A 92 1.98 -6.19 4.59
C GLY A 92 2.71 -4.89 4.31
N SER A 93 3.39 -4.39 5.33
CA SER A 93 4.20 -3.18 5.29
C SER A 93 5.57 -3.39 5.91
N ARG A 94 6.55 -2.67 5.37
CA ARG A 94 7.91 -2.55 5.90
C ARG A 94 8.12 -1.26 6.72
N GLU A 95 7.04 -0.55 7.07
CA GLU A 95 7.09 0.64 7.93
C GLU A 95 7.51 0.27 9.36
N ASP A 96 8.68 0.77 9.78
CA ASP A 96 9.24 0.60 11.12
C ASP A 96 9.19 -0.86 11.62
N GLY A 97 9.46 -1.81 10.71
CA GLY A 97 9.38 -3.25 10.95
C GLY A 97 8.55 -3.97 9.88
N CYS A 98 8.33 -5.28 10.06
CA CYS A 98 7.47 -6.08 9.17
C CYS A 98 6.11 -6.29 9.82
N TRP A 99 5.05 -5.74 9.20
CA TRP A 99 3.68 -5.84 9.69
C TRP A 99 2.79 -6.56 8.68
N PRO A 100 2.02 -7.58 9.08
CA PRO A 100 1.04 -8.20 8.20
C PRO A 100 -0.11 -7.22 7.93
N GLY A 101 -0.56 -7.16 6.68
CA GLY A 101 -1.79 -6.47 6.30
C GLY A 101 -3.01 -7.38 6.43
N LEU A 102 -4.08 -7.04 5.72
CA LEU A 102 -5.28 -7.86 5.62
C LEU A 102 -5.12 -9.00 4.59
N GLY A 103 -4.10 -8.94 3.73
CA GLY A 103 -3.82 -9.98 2.73
C GLY A 103 -4.90 -10.11 1.65
N LEU A 104 -5.62 -9.03 1.37
CA LEU A 104 -6.69 -8.99 0.35
C LEU A 104 -6.14 -8.71 -1.05
N LEU A 105 -4.94 -8.13 -1.12
CA LEU A 105 -4.23 -7.79 -2.35
C LEU A 105 -2.76 -8.22 -2.26
N PRO A 106 -2.15 -8.68 -3.37
CA PRO A 106 -0.74 -9.06 -3.38
C PRO A 106 0.17 -7.83 -3.30
N GLY A 107 1.32 -7.98 -2.65
CA GLY A 107 2.36 -6.96 -2.59
C GLY A 107 2.52 -6.31 -1.22
N TRP A 108 3.58 -5.50 -1.10
CA TRP A 108 4.03 -4.92 0.16
C TRP A 108 4.13 -3.40 0.06
N VAL A 109 3.88 -2.74 1.19
CA VAL A 109 4.05 -1.30 1.38
C VAL A 109 5.50 -1.05 1.78
N GLU A 110 6.13 -0.12 1.06
CA GLU A 110 7.56 0.19 1.17
C GLU A 110 7.77 1.70 1.29
N PRO A 111 8.86 2.16 1.93
CA PRO A 111 9.20 3.58 1.95
C PRO A 111 9.48 4.10 0.54
N PHE A 112 9.37 5.42 0.35
CA PHE A 112 9.96 6.03 -0.83
C PHE A 112 11.48 5.80 -0.83
N SER A 113 11.94 4.81 -1.58
CA SER A 113 13.37 4.60 -1.84
C SER A 113 13.81 5.34 -3.09
N ASP A 114 15.01 5.91 -3.02
CA ASP A 114 15.79 6.27 -4.19
C ASP A 114 16.14 5.01 -4.97
N ARG A 115 15.72 4.93 -6.24
CA ARG A 115 16.18 3.85 -7.13
C ARG A 115 17.65 4.06 -7.52
N ARG A 116 18.57 3.72 -6.61
CA ARG A 116 19.92 3.18 -6.90
C ARG A 116 20.40 2.29 -5.75
N ALA A 117 19.69 1.20 -5.45
CA ALA A 117 20.22 0.09 -4.65
C ALA A 117 19.32 -1.16 -4.75
N VAL A 118 19.14 -1.72 -5.95
CA VAL A 118 18.80 -3.15 -6.09
C VAL A 118 19.51 -3.70 -7.34
N ALA A 119 20.82 -3.85 -7.22
CA ALA A 119 21.62 -4.80 -7.98
C ALA A 119 22.77 -5.19 -7.04
N GLY A 120 22.63 -6.31 -6.34
CA GLY A 120 23.67 -6.79 -5.42
C GLY A 120 23.17 -7.43 -4.14
N VAL A 121 22.16 -8.30 -4.17
CA VAL A 121 22.07 -9.40 -3.20
C VAL A 121 21.62 -10.65 -3.94
N ALA A 122 22.59 -11.35 -4.51
CA ALA A 122 22.46 -12.74 -4.90
C ALA A 122 23.81 -13.42 -4.65
N ALA A 123 23.98 -13.97 -3.44
CA ALA A 123 24.77 -15.17 -3.18
C ALA A 123 24.48 -15.63 -1.75
N ALA A 124 23.88 -16.81 -1.62
CA ALA A 124 23.77 -17.53 -0.36
C ALA A 124 25.16 -17.94 0.14
N PRO A 125 25.40 -18.05 1.46
CA PRO A 125 26.66 -18.59 1.96
C PRO A 125 26.70 -20.10 1.74
N GLY A 126 27.56 -20.53 0.81
CA GLY A 126 27.95 -21.92 0.63
C GLY A 126 29.08 -22.29 1.59
N GLU A 127 29.01 -23.52 2.07
CA GLU A 127 29.97 -24.21 2.92
C GLU A 127 31.41 -24.17 2.38
N ALA A 128 32.38 -23.87 3.24
CA ALA A 128 33.74 -24.43 3.16
C ALA A 128 34.47 -24.21 4.50
N ALA A 129 34.53 -25.29 5.29
CA ALA A 129 35.52 -25.46 6.33
C ALA A 129 36.90 -25.77 5.73
N ALA A 130 37.92 -25.57 6.57
CA ALA A 130 39.33 -26.01 6.45
C ALA A 130 40.32 -25.04 5.79
N ALA A 131 41.10 -24.37 6.65
CA ALA A 131 42.56 -24.51 6.63
C ALA A 131 43.11 -24.07 8.00
N ARG A 132 43.69 -25.03 8.71
CA ARG A 132 44.63 -24.80 9.81
C ARG A 132 45.94 -24.36 9.18
N ASP A 133 46.59 -23.33 9.72
CA ASP A 133 48.04 -23.31 9.71
C ASP A 133 48.59 -22.63 10.96
N GLN A 134 49.67 -23.22 11.46
CA GLN A 134 50.33 -22.96 12.73
C GLN A 134 51.50 -22.01 12.50
N ALA A 135 51.74 -21.06 13.41
CA ALA A 135 53.09 -20.60 13.75
C ALA A 135 53.06 -19.70 15.01
N ALA A 136 53.55 -20.25 16.13
CA ALA A 136 54.26 -19.51 17.18
C ALA A 136 55.75 -19.38 16.74
N PRO A 137 56.69 -18.65 17.40
CA PRO A 137 56.78 -18.41 18.85
C PRO A 137 57.30 -17.01 19.29
N GLY A 138 57.43 -16.80 20.61
CA GLY A 138 58.31 -15.77 21.18
C GLY A 138 57.95 -15.28 22.58
N ASP A 139 58.64 -15.84 23.59
CA ASP A 139 58.55 -15.54 25.02
C ASP A 139 59.03 -14.12 25.44
N GLY A 140 58.56 -13.65 26.60
CA GLY A 140 59.20 -12.52 27.32
C GLY A 140 58.39 -11.97 28.50
N ALA A 141 58.76 -12.37 29.71
CA ALA A 141 58.13 -12.01 30.99
C ALA A 141 58.51 -10.60 31.51
N ALA A 142 57.62 -9.95 32.30
CA ALA A 142 57.83 -9.63 33.72
C ALA A 142 56.98 -8.44 34.26
N ALA A 143 56.38 -8.71 35.41
CA ALA A 143 55.68 -7.94 36.45
C ALA A 143 55.88 -6.41 36.64
N GLY A 144 54.81 -5.77 37.14
CA GLY A 144 54.90 -4.82 38.27
C GLY A 144 53.88 -3.66 38.29
N GLY A 145 53.06 -3.58 39.35
CA GLY A 145 52.52 -2.31 39.88
C GLY A 145 51.00 -2.12 39.79
N GLY A 146 50.32 -2.15 40.94
CA GLY A 146 48.87 -1.93 41.07
C GLY A 146 48.47 -0.46 41.15
N ALA A 147 47.19 -0.19 40.87
CA ALA A 147 46.39 0.88 41.47
C ALA A 147 44.90 0.68 41.12
N GLU A 148 44.08 1.30 41.95
CA GLU A 148 42.64 1.14 42.20
C GLU A 148 41.65 1.36 41.05
N ALA A 149 40.43 0.84 41.32
CA ALA A 149 39.11 1.40 41.01
C ALA A 149 38.45 1.15 39.64
N SER A 150 37.15 0.88 39.74
CA SER A 150 36.07 1.01 38.73
C SER A 150 35.80 -0.23 37.85
N GLY A 151 34.70 -0.95 38.12
CA GLY A 151 33.88 -1.48 37.01
C GLY A 151 33.18 -0.29 36.32
N PRO A 152 32.77 -0.32 35.04
CA PRO A 152 31.89 -1.31 34.39
C PRO A 152 32.34 -1.59 32.92
N GLU A 153 31.66 -2.36 32.05
CA GLU A 153 30.56 -1.91 31.20
C GLU A 153 29.93 -3.10 30.45
N ALA A 154 28.63 -3.29 30.67
CA ALA A 154 27.78 -3.96 29.70
C ALA A 154 27.75 -3.11 28.43
N VAL A 155 28.02 -3.72 27.27
CA VAL A 155 27.89 -3.11 25.95
C VAL A 155 26.44 -2.62 25.77
N ARG A 156 26.21 -1.32 26.04
CA ARG A 156 24.98 -0.63 25.69
C ARG A 156 24.99 -0.39 24.18
N GLY A 157 24.13 -1.10 23.44
CA GLY A 157 23.83 -0.73 22.06
C GLY A 157 23.30 0.70 22.00
N ALA A 158 23.88 1.52 21.13
CA ALA A 158 23.48 2.92 20.96
C ALA A 158 22.02 3.01 20.48
N PRO A 159 21.17 3.87 21.08
CA PRO A 159 19.83 4.11 20.57
C PRO A 159 19.94 5.08 19.39
N GLY A 160 19.93 4.57 18.16
CA GLY A 160 20.09 5.49 17.02
C GLY A 160 20.24 4.94 15.62
N ASP A 161 20.28 3.63 15.38
CA ASP A 161 20.38 3.09 14.01
C ASP A 161 19.03 3.15 13.27
N ARG A 162 18.46 4.36 13.15
CA ARG A 162 17.56 4.68 12.06
C ARG A 162 18.43 4.81 10.82
N LEU A 163 18.33 3.83 9.92
CA LEU A 163 18.81 3.92 8.53
C LEU A 163 18.55 5.34 8.01
N ALA A 164 19.59 6.15 7.90
CA ALA A 164 19.49 7.51 7.42
C ALA A 164 19.26 7.48 5.90
N PHE A 165 17.99 7.55 5.49
CA PHE A 165 17.60 7.66 4.09
C PHE A 165 18.02 9.02 3.52
N LYS A 166 19.01 9.03 2.62
CA LYS A 166 19.30 10.19 1.75
C LYS A 166 18.65 9.97 0.39
N SER A 167 17.41 10.43 0.24
CA SER A 167 16.76 10.59 -1.07
C SER A 167 16.60 12.10 -1.36
N PRO A 168 16.84 12.60 -2.60
CA PRO A 168 16.50 13.96 -3.01
C PRO A 168 14.98 14.21 -3.05
N LEU A 169 14.14 13.19 -2.87
CA LEU A 169 12.70 13.35 -2.81
C LEU A 169 12.28 13.93 -1.46
N LYS A 170 11.41 14.95 -1.48
CA LYS A 170 10.79 15.48 -0.27
C LYS A 170 9.76 14.48 0.25
N VAL A 171 10.10 13.75 1.31
CA VAL A 171 9.18 12.81 1.98
C VAL A 171 8.60 13.48 3.23
N PRO A 172 7.27 13.45 3.45
CA PRO A 172 6.24 12.74 2.69
C PRO A 172 5.97 13.34 1.30
N HIS A 173 5.55 12.49 0.35
CA HIS A 173 4.90 12.93 -0.87
C HIS A 173 3.61 13.68 -0.48
N MET A 174 3.61 15.00 -0.65
CA MET A 174 2.51 15.87 -0.21
C MET A 174 2.13 16.86 -1.30
N GLY A 175 0.86 16.86 -1.68
CA GLY A 175 0.31 17.79 -2.66
C GLY A 175 -0.51 17.11 -3.76
N TRP A 176 -0.85 17.90 -4.77
CA TRP A 176 -1.59 17.42 -5.94
C TRP A 176 -0.65 16.67 -6.89
N ASN A 177 -1.00 15.45 -7.26
CA ASN A 177 -0.28 14.65 -8.24
C ASN A 177 -1.26 14.02 -9.24
N ARG A 178 -0.76 13.74 -10.45
CA ARG A 178 -1.54 13.15 -11.54
C ARG A 178 -1.65 11.64 -11.33
N VAL A 179 -2.85 11.12 -11.57
CA VAL A 179 -3.18 9.70 -11.57
C VAL A 179 -3.55 9.28 -12.98
N ALA A 180 -2.92 8.22 -13.48
CA ALA A 180 -3.31 7.52 -14.70
C ALA A 180 -4.28 6.38 -14.37
N VAL A 181 -5.41 6.34 -15.08
CA VAL A 181 -6.56 5.48 -14.80
C VAL A 181 -6.53 4.24 -15.71
N PRO A 182 -6.67 3.02 -15.16
CA PRO A 182 -6.80 1.83 -15.99
C PRO A 182 -8.20 1.77 -16.64
N PRO A 183 -8.32 1.28 -17.88
CA PRO A 183 -9.62 1.08 -18.49
C PRO A 183 -10.46 0.09 -17.67
N GLY A 184 -11.76 0.33 -17.59
CA GLY A 184 -12.72 -0.57 -16.91
C GLY A 184 -12.84 -0.39 -15.40
N SER A 185 -12.09 0.54 -14.76
CA SER A 185 -12.31 0.81 -13.33
C SER A 185 -13.70 1.41 -13.09
N ARG A 186 -14.48 0.76 -12.23
CA ARG A 186 -15.76 1.30 -11.76
C ARG A 186 -15.53 2.41 -10.75
N LEU A 187 -14.48 2.31 -9.93
CA LEU A 187 -14.19 3.30 -8.88
C LEU A 187 -13.83 4.65 -9.50
N LEU A 188 -13.06 4.63 -10.58
CA LEU A 188 -12.55 5.82 -11.26
C LEU A 188 -13.37 6.21 -12.49
N ALA A 189 -14.53 5.59 -12.69
CA ALA A 189 -15.39 5.83 -13.85
C ALA A 189 -15.75 7.32 -13.99
N GLY A 190 -15.57 7.85 -15.20
CA GLY A 190 -15.90 9.22 -15.57
C GLY A 190 -14.89 10.28 -15.14
N LEU A 191 -13.67 9.89 -14.75
CA LEU A 191 -12.55 10.81 -14.50
C LEU A 191 -11.62 11.00 -15.72
N GLY A 192 -11.89 10.30 -16.83
CA GLY A 192 -11.00 10.24 -17.99
C GLY A 192 -9.76 9.37 -17.75
N ASP A 193 -8.82 9.42 -18.69
CA ASP A 193 -7.59 8.61 -18.62
C ASP A 193 -6.60 9.12 -17.57
N THR A 194 -6.68 10.41 -17.22
CA THR A 194 -5.90 10.99 -16.12
C THR A 194 -6.69 12.05 -15.35
N PHE A 195 -6.40 12.19 -14.06
CA PHE A 195 -6.92 13.27 -13.21
C PHE A 195 -5.90 13.67 -12.14
N TYR A 196 -6.13 14.79 -11.44
CA TYR A 196 -5.30 15.20 -10.30
C TYR A 196 -5.97 14.82 -8.98
N ALA A 197 -5.19 14.32 -8.03
CA ALA A 197 -5.64 13.96 -6.69
C ALA A 197 -4.66 14.46 -5.62
N TYR A 198 -5.13 14.62 -4.39
CA TYR A 198 -4.31 15.11 -3.26
C TYR A 198 -3.71 13.96 -2.45
N PHE A 199 -2.38 13.92 -2.36
CA PHE A 199 -1.59 12.91 -1.66
C PHE A 199 -0.94 13.48 -0.41
N VAL A 200 -0.77 12.63 0.62
CA VAL A 200 0.06 12.88 1.79
C VAL A 200 0.50 11.54 2.42
N HIS A 201 1.69 11.05 2.07
CA HIS A 201 2.19 9.75 2.55
C HIS A 201 3.71 9.61 2.44
N SER A 202 4.32 8.84 3.34
CA SER A 202 5.75 8.50 3.33
C SER A 202 6.07 7.10 2.79
N TYR A 203 5.04 6.25 2.71
CA TYR A 203 5.13 4.87 2.24
C TYR A 203 4.18 4.68 1.05
N ARG A 204 4.50 3.74 0.18
CA ARG A 204 3.77 3.47 -1.06
C ARG A 204 3.74 1.98 -1.34
N VAL A 205 2.80 1.54 -2.16
CA VAL A 205 2.92 0.24 -2.83
C VAL A 205 3.69 0.44 -4.13
N PRO A 206 4.87 -0.18 -4.31
CA PRO A 206 5.64 -0.06 -5.55
C PRO A 206 4.85 -0.48 -6.79
N TRP A 207 5.21 0.09 -7.94
CA TRP A 207 4.69 -0.36 -9.22
C TRP A 207 5.68 -1.28 -9.96
N PRO A 208 5.25 -2.44 -10.46
CA PRO A 208 4.02 -3.14 -10.08
C PRO A 208 4.16 -3.74 -8.66
N PRO A 209 3.05 -4.04 -7.96
CA PRO A 209 3.12 -4.77 -6.70
C PRO A 209 3.79 -6.13 -6.90
N ALA A 210 4.64 -6.55 -5.95
CA ALA A 210 5.25 -7.88 -5.99
C ALA A 210 4.14 -8.97 -6.00
N GLY A 211 4.31 -10.00 -6.83
CA GLY A 211 3.32 -11.07 -7.00
C GLY A 211 2.10 -10.69 -7.84
N SER A 212 2.00 -9.46 -8.34
CA SER A 212 0.92 -9.03 -9.24
C SER A 212 1.10 -9.59 -10.66
N PRO A 213 0.02 -9.98 -11.37
CA PRO A 213 0.08 -10.33 -12.79
C PRO A 213 0.29 -9.12 -13.71
N VAL A 214 0.30 -7.90 -13.16
CA VAL A 214 0.48 -6.66 -13.93
C VAL A 214 1.95 -6.51 -14.34
N PRO A 215 2.28 -6.46 -15.65
CA PRO A 215 3.65 -6.31 -16.10
C PRO A 215 4.22 -4.93 -15.71
N ALA A 216 5.53 -4.87 -15.50
CA ALA A 216 6.22 -3.62 -15.14
C ALA A 216 6.08 -2.49 -16.19
N SER A 217 5.62 -2.82 -17.40
CA SER A 217 5.54 -1.94 -18.57
C SER A 217 4.12 -1.59 -19.06
N SER A 218 3.09 -1.60 -18.20
CA SER A 218 1.81 -0.93 -18.53
C SER A 218 2.06 0.57 -18.80
N PRO A 219 1.30 1.21 -19.71
CA PRO A 219 1.81 2.33 -20.48
C PRO A 219 2.29 3.48 -19.59
N PRO A 220 3.36 4.17 -19.99
CA PRO A 220 3.81 5.36 -19.27
C PRO A 220 2.67 6.38 -19.22
N PRO A 221 2.57 7.21 -18.17
CA PRO A 221 1.74 8.40 -18.27
C PRO A 221 2.20 9.19 -19.52
N PRO A 222 1.28 9.76 -20.33
CA PRO A 222 1.70 10.61 -21.43
C PRO A 222 2.60 11.72 -20.89
N ALA A 223 3.68 11.99 -21.63
CA ALA A 223 4.70 12.96 -21.23
C ALA A 223 4.05 14.28 -20.78
N VAL A 224 4.64 14.93 -19.77
CA VAL A 224 4.32 16.30 -19.40
C VAL A 224 4.37 17.13 -20.69
N ALA A 225 3.23 17.71 -21.07
CA ALA A 225 3.16 18.55 -22.25
C ALA A 225 3.95 19.84 -21.99
N SER A 226 5.22 19.84 -22.36
CA SER A 226 5.80 21.01 -23.03
C SER A 226 5.16 21.07 -24.42
N GLY A 227 4.79 22.26 -24.88
CA GLY A 227 3.92 22.52 -26.04
C GLY A 227 4.27 21.81 -27.37
N PRO A 228 3.38 21.90 -28.37
CA PRO A 228 3.33 20.96 -29.48
C PRO A 228 4.45 21.20 -30.49
N SER A 229 5.08 20.12 -30.94
CA SER A 229 5.66 20.01 -32.27
C SER A 229 5.49 18.57 -32.75
N GLY A 230 4.86 18.41 -33.91
CA GLY A 230 4.36 17.13 -34.40
C GLY A 230 5.39 16.29 -35.14
N SER A 231 5.07 15.00 -35.31
CA SER A 231 4.87 14.31 -36.59
C SER A 231 4.84 12.79 -36.37
N ALA A 232 4.05 12.13 -37.20
CA ALA A 232 3.61 10.75 -37.10
C ALA A 232 4.67 9.71 -37.49
N GLY A 233 4.54 8.49 -36.96
CA GLY A 233 5.30 7.31 -37.41
C GLY A 233 4.66 6.02 -36.90
N LEU A 234 4.38 5.09 -37.82
CA LEU A 234 3.58 3.87 -37.67
C LEU A 234 4.34 2.68 -37.04
N SER A 235 3.59 1.75 -36.45
CA SER A 235 3.98 0.44 -35.88
C SER A 235 4.67 -0.52 -36.87
N PRO A 236 5.27 -1.64 -36.40
CA PRO A 236 4.56 -2.93 -36.50
C PRO A 236 4.80 -3.94 -35.35
N LEU A 237 4.25 -5.14 -35.56
CA LEU A 237 3.75 -6.19 -34.66
C LEU A 237 4.80 -7.17 -34.04
N SER A 238 4.28 -7.96 -33.09
CA SER A 238 4.85 -9.05 -32.25
C SER A 238 5.46 -10.26 -33.01
N PRO A 239 6.12 -11.22 -32.32
CA PRO A 239 5.39 -12.45 -31.94
C PRO A 239 5.78 -13.17 -30.62
N ALA A 240 4.75 -13.77 -30.01
CA ALA A 240 4.57 -15.13 -29.45
C ALA A 240 5.56 -15.83 -28.47
N ALA A 241 4.93 -16.30 -27.37
CA ALA A 241 4.94 -17.64 -26.75
C ALA A 241 6.15 -18.18 -25.93
N GLY A 242 5.83 -18.60 -24.70
CA GLY A 242 6.69 -19.45 -23.86
C GLY A 242 5.96 -19.94 -22.59
N ARG A 243 5.42 -21.16 -22.66
CA ARG A 243 4.73 -21.89 -21.58
C ARG A 243 5.74 -22.39 -20.53
N ARG A 244 5.42 -22.30 -19.23
CA ARG A 244 6.03 -23.17 -18.20
C ARG A 244 5.09 -23.43 -17.03
N LEU A 245 5.41 -24.54 -16.36
CA LEU A 245 4.57 -25.45 -15.60
C LEU A 245 4.31 -25.01 -14.16
N ALA A 246 3.18 -25.46 -13.64
CA ALA A 246 2.73 -25.28 -12.26
C ALA A 246 3.57 -26.07 -11.24
N ALA A 247 3.72 -25.51 -10.05
CA ALA A 247 4.02 -26.24 -8.82
C ALA A 247 3.07 -25.72 -7.73
N GLY A 248 2.40 -26.65 -7.06
CA GLY A 248 1.32 -26.37 -6.11
C GLY A 248 1.83 -25.86 -4.76
N SER A 249 1.01 -25.01 -4.14
CA SER A 249 0.94 -24.83 -2.70
C SER A 249 -0.51 -24.57 -2.33
N SER A 250 -1.01 -25.33 -1.35
CA SER A 250 -2.38 -25.30 -0.87
C SER A 250 -2.67 -23.96 -0.20
N ALA A 251 -3.43 -23.11 -0.88
CA ALA A 251 -4.05 -21.92 -0.33
C ALA A 251 -5.57 -22.11 -0.36
N ALA A 252 -6.26 -21.65 0.69
CA ALA A 252 -7.71 -21.58 0.74
C ALA A 252 -8.28 -20.98 -0.57
N PRO A 253 -9.47 -21.41 -1.03
CA PRO A 253 -9.95 -21.08 -2.37
C PRO A 253 -10.07 -19.56 -2.54
N ALA A 254 -9.18 -18.99 -3.36
CA ALA A 254 -9.32 -17.61 -3.82
C ALA A 254 -10.60 -17.53 -4.67
N PRO A 255 -11.48 -16.54 -4.44
CA PRO A 255 -12.62 -16.33 -5.32
C PRO A 255 -12.11 -16.09 -6.75
N ALA A 256 -12.80 -16.69 -7.74
CA ALA A 256 -12.47 -16.61 -9.17
C ALA A 256 -11.95 -15.21 -9.54
N SER A 257 -10.69 -15.15 -10.01
CA SER A 257 -9.89 -13.92 -9.92
C SER A 257 -10.53 -12.77 -10.67
N ALA A 258 -11.13 -11.83 -9.94
CA ALA A 258 -11.46 -10.52 -10.49
C ALA A 258 -10.17 -9.89 -11.03
N ALA A 259 -10.24 -9.28 -12.22
CA ALA A 259 -9.09 -8.61 -12.80
C ALA A 259 -8.57 -7.53 -11.83
N LEU A 260 -7.26 -7.56 -11.54
CA LEU A 260 -6.60 -6.56 -10.72
C LEU A 260 -6.37 -5.29 -11.56
N LEU A 261 -7.15 -4.25 -11.31
CA LEU A 261 -7.01 -2.94 -11.95
C LEU A 261 -6.20 -2.02 -11.04
N LEU A 262 -5.13 -1.43 -11.58
CA LEU A 262 -4.24 -0.54 -10.84
C LEU A 262 -4.15 0.82 -11.55
N ALA A 263 -4.41 1.89 -10.80
CA ALA A 263 -4.10 3.25 -11.21
C ALA A 263 -2.70 3.62 -10.74
N ARG A 264 -1.99 4.40 -11.56
CA ARG A 264 -0.58 4.74 -11.36
C ARG A 264 -0.40 6.23 -11.10
N ALA A 265 0.51 6.56 -10.21
CA ALA A 265 1.11 7.90 -10.13
C ALA A 265 2.64 7.76 -10.05
N ASP A 266 3.36 8.85 -10.31
CA ASP A 266 4.81 8.88 -10.27
C ASP A 266 5.30 9.94 -9.26
N TYR A 267 6.17 9.53 -8.34
CA TYR A 267 6.87 10.42 -7.40
C TYR A 267 8.21 9.79 -7.02
N GLY A 268 9.28 10.17 -7.74
CA GLY A 268 10.57 9.47 -7.67
C GLY A 268 10.56 8.06 -8.23
N GLY A 269 9.58 7.76 -9.09
CA GLY A 269 9.28 6.45 -9.64
C GLY A 269 7.80 6.09 -9.48
N PRO A 270 7.33 5.06 -10.19
CA PRO A 270 5.92 4.72 -10.22
C PRO A 270 5.47 3.98 -8.98
N PHE A 271 4.23 4.25 -8.57
CA PHE A 271 3.57 3.58 -7.46
C PHE A 271 2.07 3.42 -7.72
N VAL A 272 1.44 2.52 -6.97
CA VAL A 272 -0.01 2.31 -7.03
C VAL A 272 -0.73 3.47 -6.37
N ALA A 273 -1.48 4.24 -7.16
CA ALA A 273 -2.29 5.36 -6.70
C ALA A 273 -3.71 4.94 -6.32
N ALA A 274 -4.26 3.92 -6.98
CA ALA A 274 -5.53 3.31 -6.64
C ALA A 274 -5.58 1.85 -7.12
N VAL A 275 -6.47 1.05 -6.53
CA VAL A 275 -6.63 -0.37 -6.83
C VAL A 275 -8.11 -0.75 -6.85
N GLU A 276 -8.48 -1.66 -7.74
CA GLU A 276 -9.79 -2.31 -7.80
C GLU A 276 -9.61 -3.79 -8.16
N ALA A 277 -10.07 -4.68 -7.27
CA ALA A 277 -10.10 -6.12 -7.47
C ALA A 277 -11.40 -6.69 -6.86
N GLY A 278 -12.42 -6.84 -7.71
CA GLY A 278 -13.74 -7.29 -7.27
C GLY A 278 -14.36 -6.30 -6.26
N PRO A 279 -14.65 -6.72 -5.01
CA PRO A 279 -15.16 -5.82 -3.97
C PRO A 279 -14.08 -5.02 -3.24
N VAL A 280 -12.79 -5.32 -3.47
CA VAL A 280 -11.66 -4.64 -2.82
C VAL A 280 -11.26 -3.41 -3.63
N LEU A 281 -11.37 -2.24 -3.00
CA LEU A 281 -11.15 -0.93 -3.61
C LEU A 281 -10.18 -0.14 -2.74
N GLY A 282 -9.35 0.70 -3.34
CA GLY A 282 -8.49 1.57 -2.54
C GLY A 282 -7.89 2.75 -3.28
N THR A 283 -7.60 3.82 -2.55
CA THR A 283 -6.91 5.01 -3.06
C THR A 283 -5.79 5.42 -2.11
N GLN A 284 -4.60 5.65 -2.64
CA GLN A 284 -3.46 6.17 -1.87
C GLN A 284 -3.65 7.66 -1.54
N PHE A 285 -4.30 8.38 -2.46
CA PHE A 285 -4.73 9.76 -2.26
C PHE A 285 -5.99 9.83 -1.40
N HIS A 286 -6.31 11.04 -0.94
CA HIS A 286 -7.48 11.35 -0.13
C HIS A 286 -8.62 11.88 -1.01
N PRO A 287 -9.63 11.06 -1.38
CA PRO A 287 -10.74 11.52 -2.21
C PRO A 287 -11.52 12.66 -1.53
N GLU A 288 -11.64 12.65 -0.20
CA GLU A 288 -12.28 13.73 0.56
C GLU A 288 -11.53 15.08 0.47
N LYS A 289 -10.28 15.07 0.00
CA LYS A 289 -9.44 16.27 -0.23
C LYS A 289 -9.16 16.54 -1.71
N SER A 290 -9.74 15.76 -2.63
CA SER A 290 -9.43 15.80 -4.07
C SER A 290 -10.53 16.49 -4.90
N GLY A 291 -11.28 17.40 -4.29
CA GLY A 291 -12.27 18.25 -5.00
C GLY A 291 -13.34 17.45 -5.76
N PRO A 292 -13.75 17.91 -6.96
CA PRO A 292 -14.77 17.22 -7.77
C PRO A 292 -14.41 15.78 -8.16
N ALA A 293 -13.13 15.51 -8.45
CA ALA A 293 -12.68 14.16 -8.77
C ALA A 293 -12.86 13.22 -7.58
N GLY A 294 -12.47 13.67 -6.39
CA GLY A 294 -12.68 12.95 -5.14
C GLY A 294 -14.16 12.68 -4.83
N LEU A 295 -15.03 13.68 -5.02
CA LEU A 295 -16.46 13.51 -4.82
C LEU A 295 -17.06 12.48 -5.80
N ARG A 296 -16.62 12.48 -7.07
CA ARG A 296 -17.02 11.47 -8.06
C ARG A 296 -16.63 10.06 -7.63
N ILE A 297 -15.43 9.88 -7.09
CA ILE A 297 -14.96 8.57 -6.58
C ILE A 297 -15.85 8.07 -5.44
N LEU A 298 -16.17 8.92 -4.48
CA LEU A 298 -17.05 8.57 -3.36
C LEU A 298 -18.47 8.22 -3.82
N ARG A 299 -18.99 8.95 -4.83
CA ARG A 299 -20.29 8.64 -5.44
C ARG A 299 -20.26 7.30 -6.19
N ASN A 300 -19.20 7.02 -6.94
CA ASN A 300 -19.03 5.74 -7.62
C ASN A 300 -18.98 4.58 -6.61
N PHE A 301 -18.19 4.70 -5.54
CA PHE A 301 -18.15 3.72 -4.45
C PHE A 301 -19.54 3.53 -3.82
N GLY A 302 -20.20 4.63 -3.54
CA GLY A 302 -21.55 4.67 -3.00
C GLY A 302 -22.59 3.92 -3.84
N ALA A 303 -22.55 4.13 -5.16
CA ALA A 303 -23.38 3.41 -6.13
C ALA A 303 -23.10 1.91 -6.11
N MET A 304 -21.84 1.48 -5.99
CA MET A 304 -21.49 0.05 -5.86
C MET A 304 -22.04 -0.58 -4.58
N CYS A 305 -22.23 0.21 -3.52
CA CYS A 305 -22.81 -0.26 -2.27
C CYS A 305 -24.34 -0.35 -2.34
N GLY A 306 -24.99 0.25 -3.34
CA GLY A 306 -26.44 0.47 -3.33
C GLY A 306 -26.88 1.36 -2.15
N ALA A 307 -25.97 2.21 -1.64
CA ALA A 307 -26.14 2.96 -0.39
C ALA A 307 -26.33 4.47 -0.59
N CYS A 308 -26.45 4.92 -1.84
CA CYS A 308 -26.60 6.33 -2.17
C CYS A 308 -27.82 6.51 -3.04
N ASP A 309 -28.53 7.61 -2.80
CA ASP A 309 -29.77 7.89 -3.53
C ASP A 309 -29.48 8.01 -5.04
N PRO A 310 -30.35 7.47 -5.90
CA PRO A 310 -30.13 7.48 -7.35
C PRO A 310 -30.29 8.85 -8.01
N SER A 311 -30.30 9.97 -7.27
CA SER A 311 -30.58 11.31 -7.81
C SER A 311 -29.43 12.31 -7.58
N PRO A 312 -29.15 13.17 -8.58
CA PRO A 312 -27.98 14.05 -8.62
C PRO A 312 -28.01 15.24 -7.67
#